data_AF-A0A931ZZL3-F1
#
_entry.id   AF-A0A931ZZL3-F1
#
_cell.length_a   1.000
_cell.length_b   1.000
_cell.length_c   1.000
_cell.angle_alpha   90.00
_cell.angle_beta   90.00
_cell.angle_gamma   90.00
#
_symmetry.space_group_name_H-M   'P 1'
#
loop_
_entity.id
_entity.type
_entity.pdbx_description
1 polymer ?
#
loop_
_entity_poly.entity_id
_entity_poly.type
_entity_poly.pdbx_seq_one_letter_code
_entity_poly.pdbx_strand_id
1 'polypeptide(L)'
;MKYDYGGGYPVLIVFGVLLPVFAFLNRRERHEKCLLETVALLIFAAALILSFIFSQAKAFGFSEVLAYLLAICFYLIFAHGKNFPQKILTVIKFSAVVGAMIGFYFYIMRAEPRMFGPFFNKVYHSHVWPNAFALFLVMVWPLFLAAKRKIWPIVFIGFLLSALLLTYSRGALIVLGGQLFLLLIYFRRKLNLKNAGKIMLTALLAAGIFFGTNYIRALRYDVIDVKERASFGNNESLTSKRERVDFWLGSIQLIKEKPFFGWGPYSFREAYNPIQKTFLGTSDHPHNVFLKIGAENGLIALSAYLVFLAAIFVTVVRRFGSLDKDKKDFVYILGVAIAGSFAHNLIDYNFNFFENLLLLFILLAMVRSIVVKKNEKKNISVNIFAVLLALICWYEGTILLMQEFKDPAYLGKSLFPRYYYSTYADKAIQRNDLGRAAELLDRQLQLDPLDAQSWYLQGVIACRQKNQGKCRTNLQQAMKLNPMNDLIYYRDYLKITDDPEILQKAFDLVQNYFQLVEYNVHFTGYTGNVEAASGLIDILMKKIPMENWNGLPEKRKRMLEKAMRLRETKTF
;
A
#
# COMPACT_ATOMS: atom_id res chain seq x y z
N MET A 1 -1.42 3.37 8.67
CA MET A 1 -1.78 2.12 7.96
C MET A 1 -2.79 2.38 6.87
N LYS A 2 -2.57 1.93 5.63
CA LYS A 2 -3.56 2.14 4.55
C LYS A 2 -4.53 0.97 4.36
N TYR A 3 -4.20 -0.23 4.85
CA TYR A 3 -4.94 -1.46 4.49
C TYR A 3 -5.70 -2.11 5.65
N ASP A 4 -5.14 -2.08 6.87
CA ASP A 4 -5.78 -2.70 8.05
C ASP A 4 -6.75 -1.78 8.81
N TYR A 5 -7.18 -0.67 8.21
CA TYR A 5 -8.38 0.07 8.65
C TYR A 5 -9.66 -0.34 7.90
N GLY A 6 -9.63 -1.44 7.13
CA GLY A 6 -10.84 -1.97 6.50
C GLY A 6 -11.27 -1.26 5.21
N GLY A 7 -10.55 -0.23 4.72
CA GLY A 7 -10.94 0.53 3.51
C GLY A 7 -11.11 -0.32 2.23
N GLY A 8 -10.25 -1.32 2.03
CA GLY A 8 -10.36 -2.29 0.92
C GLY A 8 -11.15 -3.56 1.27
N TYR A 9 -11.57 -3.72 2.52
CA TYR A 9 -12.16 -4.97 3.01
C TYR A 9 -13.58 -5.24 2.48
N PRO A 10 -14.47 -4.24 2.29
CA PRO A 10 -15.74 -4.47 1.61
C PRO A 10 -15.57 -5.13 0.24
N VAL A 11 -14.48 -4.82 -0.46
CA VAL A 11 -14.17 -5.41 -1.76
C VAL A 11 -13.70 -6.86 -1.61
N LEU A 12 -12.88 -7.17 -0.60
CA LEU A 12 -12.54 -8.56 -0.25
C LEU A 12 -13.79 -9.40 0.02
N ILE A 13 -14.78 -8.87 0.74
CA ILE A 13 -16.06 -9.57 1.00
C ILE A 13 -16.77 -9.88 -0.31
N VAL A 14 -17.00 -8.85 -1.14
CA VAL A 14 -17.73 -9.00 -2.41
C VAL A 14 -17.08 -10.05 -3.28
N PHE A 15 -15.76 -9.99 -3.48
CA PHE A 15 -15.07 -10.96 -4.31
C PHE A 15 -14.92 -12.34 -3.64
N GLY A 16 -14.82 -12.40 -2.32
CA GLY A 16 -14.87 -13.65 -1.55
C GLY A 16 -16.20 -14.37 -1.74
N VAL A 17 -17.34 -13.67 -1.62
CA VAL A 17 -18.69 -14.24 -1.83
C VAL A 17 -18.91 -14.65 -3.28
N LEU A 18 -18.35 -13.92 -4.25
CA LEU A 18 -18.44 -14.29 -5.67
C LEU A 18 -17.55 -15.48 -6.05
N LEU A 19 -16.51 -15.79 -5.27
CA LEU A 19 -15.51 -16.80 -5.60
C LEU A 19 -16.11 -18.20 -5.80
N PRO A 20 -16.99 -18.74 -4.91
CA PRO A 20 -17.63 -20.04 -5.12
C PRO A 20 -18.51 -20.09 -6.37
N VAL A 21 -19.19 -18.98 -6.70
CA VAL A 21 -20.01 -18.87 -7.91
C VAL A 21 -19.13 -19.03 -9.14
N PHE A 22 -18.01 -18.30 -9.22
CA PHE A 22 -17.06 -18.45 -10.33
C PHE A 22 -16.42 -19.84 -10.38
N ALA A 23 -16.09 -20.43 -9.23
CA ALA A 23 -15.54 -21.78 -9.15
C ALA A 23 -16.54 -22.83 -9.67
N PHE A 24 -17.82 -22.70 -9.30
CA PHE A 24 -18.90 -23.57 -9.76
C PHE A 24 -19.15 -23.44 -11.26
N LEU A 25 -19.24 -22.20 -11.78
CA LEU A 25 -19.46 -21.94 -13.21
C LEU A 25 -18.33 -22.52 -14.08
N ASN A 26 -17.09 -22.55 -13.58
CA ASN A 26 -15.93 -23.07 -14.30
C ASN A 26 -15.56 -24.53 -13.95
N ARG A 27 -16.46 -25.29 -13.31
CA ARG A 27 -16.16 -26.66 -12.84
C ARG A 27 -16.00 -27.71 -13.95
N ARG A 28 -16.58 -27.48 -15.14
CA ARG A 28 -16.68 -28.49 -16.20
C ARG A 28 -15.61 -28.40 -17.29
N GLU A 29 -14.81 -27.34 -17.31
CA GLU A 29 -13.96 -27.03 -18.45
C GLU A 29 -12.55 -26.63 -18.00
N ARG A 30 -11.58 -27.56 -17.98
CA ARG A 30 -10.20 -27.25 -17.55
C ARG A 30 -9.11 -27.73 -18.50
N HIS A 31 -8.06 -26.91 -18.62
CA HIS A 31 -6.82 -27.14 -19.39
C HIS A 31 -5.80 -28.01 -18.64
N GLU A 32 -4.75 -28.42 -19.35
CA GLU A 32 -3.54 -29.02 -18.77
C GLU A 32 -2.93 -28.08 -17.71
N LYS A 33 -2.78 -28.60 -16.48
CA LYS A 33 -2.07 -27.90 -15.42
C LYS A 33 -0.59 -27.88 -15.80
N CYS A 34 0.00 -26.68 -15.90
CA CYS A 34 1.45 -26.62 -15.80
C CYS A 34 1.77 -26.95 -14.34
N LEU A 35 2.32 -28.13 -14.08
CA LEU A 35 2.59 -28.60 -12.72
C LEU A 35 3.46 -27.57 -11.97
N LEU A 36 4.47 -27.03 -12.63
CA LEU A 36 5.40 -26.06 -12.04
C LEU A 36 4.70 -24.77 -11.57
N GLU A 37 3.87 -24.14 -12.41
CA GLU A 37 3.20 -22.89 -12.04
C GLU A 37 2.24 -23.08 -10.85
N THR A 38 1.55 -24.23 -10.83
CA THR A 38 0.52 -24.52 -9.83
C THR A 38 1.19 -24.85 -8.50
N VAL A 39 2.24 -25.67 -8.54
CA VAL A 39 3.04 -26.01 -7.36
C VAL A 39 3.70 -24.74 -6.80
N ALA A 40 4.28 -23.88 -7.65
CA ALA A 40 4.87 -22.62 -7.20
C ALA A 40 3.85 -21.71 -6.50
N LEU A 41 2.64 -21.57 -7.05
CA LEU A 41 1.56 -20.81 -6.39
C LEU A 41 1.11 -21.44 -5.06
N LEU A 42 1.03 -22.77 -4.98
CA LEU A 42 0.64 -23.44 -3.74
C LEU A 42 1.72 -23.33 -2.67
N ILE A 43 3.01 -23.41 -3.05
CA ILE A 43 4.13 -23.14 -2.14
C ILE A 43 4.09 -21.68 -1.69
N PHE A 44 3.84 -20.74 -2.60
CA PHE A 44 3.68 -19.32 -2.23
C PHE A 44 2.53 -19.12 -1.24
N ALA A 45 1.35 -19.68 -1.51
CA ALA A 45 0.20 -19.63 -0.62
C ALA A 45 0.50 -20.23 0.77
N ALA A 46 1.14 -21.40 0.81
CA ALA A 46 1.53 -22.05 2.05
C ALA A 46 2.56 -21.20 2.82
N ALA A 47 3.54 -20.61 2.13
CA ALA A 47 4.55 -19.75 2.74
C ALA A 47 3.94 -18.47 3.33
N LEU A 48 2.93 -17.87 2.68
CA LEU A 48 2.17 -16.73 3.25
C LEU A 48 1.47 -17.12 4.56
N ILE A 49 0.80 -18.28 4.58
CA ILE A 49 0.09 -18.76 5.77
C ILE A 49 1.09 -19.09 6.90
N LEU A 50 2.18 -19.77 6.59
CA LEU A 50 3.22 -20.10 7.58
C LEU A 50 3.90 -18.83 8.12
N SER A 51 4.21 -17.88 7.24
CA SER A 51 4.73 -16.56 7.63
C SER A 51 3.81 -15.85 8.62
N PHE A 52 2.50 -15.87 8.36
CA PHE A 52 1.51 -15.32 9.27
C PHE A 52 1.48 -16.04 10.63
N ILE A 53 1.49 -17.37 10.64
CA ILE A 53 1.49 -18.17 11.87
C ILE A 53 2.69 -17.87 12.76
N PHE A 54 3.87 -17.68 12.15
CA PHE A 54 5.12 -17.35 12.84
C PHE A 54 5.36 -15.85 13.03
N SER A 55 4.44 -14.99 12.58
CA SER A 55 4.59 -13.54 12.69
C SER A 55 4.60 -13.08 14.15
N GLN A 56 5.36 -12.02 14.40
CA GLN A 56 5.33 -11.26 15.64
C GLN A 56 4.41 -10.03 15.58
N ALA A 57 3.64 -9.86 14.50
CA ALA A 57 2.69 -8.77 14.31
C ALA A 57 1.29 -9.33 13.97
N LYS A 58 0.80 -10.30 14.77
CA LYS A 58 -0.41 -11.07 14.47
C LYS A 58 -1.70 -10.27 14.55
N ALA A 59 -1.65 -9.09 15.19
CA ALA A 59 -2.76 -8.16 15.21
C ALA A 59 -3.13 -7.68 13.80
N PHE A 60 -2.18 -7.73 12.86
CA PHE A 60 -2.29 -7.24 11.49
C PHE A 60 -1.98 -8.34 10.47
N GLY A 61 -2.18 -8.04 9.18
CA GLY A 61 -1.64 -8.87 8.09
C GLY A 61 -2.48 -10.07 7.67
N PHE A 62 -3.44 -10.53 8.50
CA PHE A 62 -4.41 -11.54 8.07
C PHE A 62 -5.20 -11.09 6.82
N SER A 63 -5.59 -9.81 6.78
CA SER A 63 -6.25 -9.20 5.63
C SER A 63 -5.42 -9.34 4.35
N GLU A 64 -4.10 -9.24 4.47
CA GLU A 64 -3.17 -9.36 3.34
C GLU A 64 -3.05 -10.83 2.88
N VAL A 65 -2.93 -11.78 3.82
CA VAL A 65 -2.97 -13.23 3.51
C VAL A 65 -4.24 -13.56 2.74
N LEU A 66 -5.39 -13.12 3.24
CA LEU A 66 -6.69 -13.37 2.62
C LEU A 66 -6.77 -12.78 1.20
N ALA A 67 -6.27 -11.55 1.02
CA ALA A 67 -6.22 -10.89 -0.29
C ALA A 67 -5.40 -11.68 -1.31
N TYR A 68 -4.21 -12.16 -0.93
CA TYR A 68 -3.39 -13.00 -1.81
C TYR A 68 -4.04 -14.36 -2.08
N LEU A 69 -4.61 -15.04 -1.07
CA LEU A 69 -5.29 -16.33 -1.27
C LEU A 69 -6.49 -16.21 -2.22
N LEU A 70 -7.27 -15.13 -2.11
CA LEU A 70 -8.35 -14.82 -3.06
C LEU A 70 -7.80 -14.61 -4.46
N ALA A 71 -6.77 -13.76 -4.63
CA ALA A 71 -6.17 -13.47 -5.93
C ALA A 71 -5.61 -14.75 -6.60
N ILE A 72 -4.96 -15.62 -5.81
CA ILE A 72 -4.47 -16.94 -6.26
C ILE A 72 -5.64 -17.84 -6.69
N CYS A 73 -6.73 -17.88 -5.94
CA CYS A 73 -7.91 -18.67 -6.32
C CYS A 73 -8.54 -18.18 -7.62
N PHE A 74 -8.70 -16.86 -7.78
CA PHE A 74 -9.18 -16.28 -9.04
C PHE A 74 -8.25 -16.63 -10.21
N TYR A 75 -6.93 -16.57 -10.00
CA TYR A 75 -5.99 -17.05 -11.00
C TYR A 75 -6.21 -18.52 -11.34
N LEU A 76 -6.26 -19.41 -10.35
CA LEU A 76 -6.44 -20.85 -10.59
C LEU A 76 -7.77 -21.18 -11.28
N ILE A 77 -8.83 -20.43 -11.00
CA ILE A 77 -10.14 -20.59 -11.65
C ILE A 77 -10.06 -20.16 -13.12
N PHE A 78 -9.51 -18.99 -13.42
CA PHE A 78 -9.54 -18.42 -14.77
C PHE A 78 -8.39 -18.86 -15.68
N ALA A 79 -7.20 -19.08 -15.14
CA ALA A 79 -6.02 -19.48 -15.92
C ALA A 79 -6.17 -20.90 -16.51
N HIS A 80 -6.97 -21.74 -15.84
CA HIS A 80 -7.23 -23.12 -16.26
C HIS A 80 -8.60 -23.29 -16.92
N GLY A 81 -9.46 -22.26 -17.02
CA GLY A 81 -10.76 -22.36 -17.69
C GLY A 81 -10.63 -22.45 -19.22
N LYS A 82 -11.51 -23.22 -19.90
CA LYS A 82 -11.45 -23.48 -21.36
C LYS A 82 -11.44 -22.24 -22.24
N ASN A 83 -12.07 -21.16 -21.80
CA ASN A 83 -11.94 -19.85 -22.42
C ASN A 83 -11.96 -18.81 -21.31
N PHE A 84 -11.11 -17.78 -21.42
CA PHE A 84 -11.27 -16.62 -20.56
C PHE A 84 -12.60 -15.95 -20.86
N PRO A 85 -13.45 -15.67 -19.85
CA PRO A 85 -14.74 -15.06 -20.06
C PRO A 85 -14.56 -13.62 -20.57
N GLN A 86 -14.86 -13.37 -21.85
CA GLN A 86 -14.80 -12.02 -22.45
C GLN A 86 -15.65 -10.99 -21.70
N LYS A 87 -16.69 -11.44 -20.98
CA LYS A 87 -17.48 -10.62 -20.07
C LYS A 87 -16.61 -9.97 -18.98
N ILE A 88 -15.61 -10.65 -18.43
CA ILE A 88 -14.71 -10.07 -17.42
C ILE A 88 -13.87 -8.94 -18.01
N LEU A 89 -13.35 -9.10 -19.23
CA LEU A 89 -12.65 -8.01 -19.91
C LEU A 89 -13.57 -6.79 -20.13
N THR A 90 -14.83 -7.05 -20.46
CA THR A 90 -15.85 -5.99 -20.62
C THR A 90 -16.12 -5.28 -19.29
N VAL A 91 -16.26 -6.02 -18.19
CA VAL A 91 -16.42 -5.47 -16.84
C VAL A 91 -15.20 -4.64 -16.45
N ILE A 92 -13.97 -5.12 -16.66
CA ILE A 92 -12.75 -4.36 -16.35
C ILE A 92 -12.71 -3.02 -17.11
N LYS A 93 -13.00 -3.05 -18.42
CA LYS A 93 -13.06 -1.83 -19.24
C LYS A 93 -14.15 -0.88 -18.76
N PHE A 94 -15.34 -1.40 -18.47
CA PHE A 94 -16.45 -0.62 -17.95
C PHE A 94 -16.12 0.02 -16.61
N SER A 95 -15.57 -0.75 -15.66
CA SER A 95 -15.13 -0.26 -14.35
C SER A 95 -14.06 0.82 -14.47
N ALA A 96 -13.17 0.77 -15.47
CA ALA A 96 -12.21 1.85 -15.71
C ALA A 96 -12.86 3.14 -16.21
N VAL A 97 -13.83 3.06 -17.11
CA VAL A 97 -14.58 4.24 -17.56
C VAL A 97 -15.38 4.83 -16.40
N VAL A 98 -16.14 4.01 -15.65
CA VAL A 98 -16.92 4.47 -14.49
C VAL A 98 -16.00 5.04 -13.40
N GLY A 99 -14.89 4.38 -13.10
CA GLY A 99 -13.91 4.85 -12.13
C GLY A 99 -13.29 6.20 -12.52
N ALA A 100 -12.99 6.40 -13.81
CA ALA A 100 -12.54 7.68 -14.32
C ALA A 100 -13.64 8.75 -14.25
N MET A 101 -14.90 8.44 -14.60
CA MET A 101 -16.03 9.38 -14.43
C MET A 101 -16.21 9.83 -12.98
N ILE A 102 -16.15 8.90 -12.02
CA ILE A 102 -16.18 9.20 -10.58
C ILE A 102 -14.99 10.10 -10.22
N GLY A 103 -13.80 9.80 -10.74
CA GLY A 103 -12.62 10.62 -10.49
C GLY A 103 -12.76 12.04 -11.03
N PHE A 104 -13.35 12.25 -12.21
CA PHE A 104 -13.55 13.58 -12.78
C PHE A 104 -14.52 14.38 -11.92
N TYR A 105 -15.62 13.75 -11.52
CA TYR A 105 -16.58 14.34 -10.61
C TYR A 105 -15.92 14.77 -9.30
N PHE A 106 -15.19 13.87 -8.62
CA PHE A 106 -14.53 14.23 -7.36
C PHE A 106 -13.41 15.25 -7.54
N TYR A 107 -12.65 15.18 -8.63
CA TYR A 107 -11.57 16.12 -8.90
C TYR A 107 -12.10 17.54 -9.15
N ILE A 108 -13.28 17.70 -9.75
CA ILE A 108 -13.89 19.03 -9.95
C ILE A 108 -14.57 19.52 -8.67
N MET A 109 -15.21 18.61 -7.92
CA MET A 109 -16.12 18.98 -6.82
C MET A 109 -15.49 18.96 -5.42
N ARG A 110 -14.25 18.48 -5.26
CA ARG A 110 -13.60 18.39 -3.94
C ARG A 110 -12.26 19.14 -3.92
N ALA A 111 -11.87 19.59 -2.73
CA ALA A 111 -10.63 20.32 -2.52
C ALA A 111 -9.37 19.48 -2.81
N GLU A 112 -9.47 18.15 -2.79
CA GLU A 112 -8.34 17.25 -3.06
C GLU A 112 -7.65 17.54 -4.40
N PRO A 113 -6.34 17.91 -4.41
CA PRO A 113 -5.65 18.43 -5.59
C PRO A 113 -5.25 17.35 -6.61
N ARG A 114 -5.56 16.08 -6.34
CA ARG A 114 -5.17 14.94 -7.16
C ARG A 114 -6.35 14.00 -7.35
N MET A 115 -6.55 13.56 -8.59
CA MET A 115 -7.61 12.61 -8.91
C MET A 115 -7.31 11.23 -8.31
N PHE A 116 -8.28 10.67 -7.59
CA PHE A 116 -8.18 9.37 -6.92
C PHE A 116 -9.25 8.35 -7.35
N GLY A 117 -10.20 8.75 -8.20
CA GLY A 117 -11.25 7.84 -8.68
C GLY A 117 -12.00 7.17 -7.52
N PRO A 118 -12.32 5.86 -7.60
CA PRO A 118 -12.96 5.14 -6.51
C PRO A 118 -12.00 4.70 -5.38
N PHE A 119 -10.71 5.09 -5.44
CA PHE A 119 -9.71 4.73 -4.43
C PHE A 119 -9.68 5.76 -3.29
N PHE A 120 -10.66 5.67 -2.40
CA PHE A 120 -10.76 6.47 -1.19
C PHE A 120 -11.41 5.67 -0.06
N ASN A 121 -11.17 6.06 1.18
CA ASN A 121 -11.88 5.47 2.29
C ASN A 121 -13.32 6.00 2.29
N LYS A 122 -14.29 5.09 2.16
CA LYS A 122 -15.71 5.43 2.07
C LYS A 122 -16.28 6.03 3.35
N VAL A 123 -15.60 5.89 4.48
CA VAL A 123 -16.04 6.36 5.79
C VAL A 123 -15.24 7.60 6.19
N TYR A 124 -13.92 7.53 6.07
CA TYR A 124 -13.04 8.69 6.27
C TYR A 124 -12.73 9.34 4.93
N HIS A 125 -13.66 10.17 4.42
CA HIS A 125 -13.56 10.79 3.09
C HIS A 125 -12.30 11.64 2.85
N SER A 126 -11.57 12.00 3.90
CA SER A 126 -10.26 12.67 3.86
C SER A 126 -9.12 11.74 3.43
N HIS A 127 -9.32 10.43 3.41
CA HIS A 127 -8.28 9.46 3.02
C HIS A 127 -8.47 9.04 1.56
N VAL A 128 -7.64 9.57 0.68
CA VAL A 128 -7.68 9.32 -0.77
C VAL A 128 -6.35 8.77 -1.29
N TRP A 129 -6.40 7.95 -2.36
CA TRP A 129 -5.21 7.27 -2.89
C TRP A 129 -5.04 7.43 -4.42
N PRO A 130 -4.56 8.60 -4.88
CA PRO A 130 -4.31 8.88 -6.30
C PRO A 130 -3.39 7.88 -7.00
N ASN A 131 -2.34 7.41 -6.31
CA ASN A 131 -1.36 6.47 -6.90
C ASN A 131 -1.95 5.07 -7.11
N ALA A 132 -2.86 4.65 -6.24
CA ALA A 132 -3.56 3.37 -6.39
C ALA A 132 -4.48 3.39 -7.60
N PHE A 133 -5.18 4.50 -7.82
CA PHE A 133 -5.99 4.72 -9.02
C PHE A 133 -5.13 4.85 -10.29
N ALA A 134 -3.97 5.50 -10.20
CA ALA A 134 -3.03 5.60 -11.31
C ALA A 134 -2.54 4.20 -11.75
N LEU A 135 -2.19 3.33 -10.80
CA LEU A 135 -1.81 1.94 -11.08
C LEU A 135 -2.96 1.18 -11.78
N PHE A 136 -4.20 1.33 -11.29
CA PHE A 136 -5.38 0.73 -11.91
C PHE A 136 -5.52 1.17 -13.38
N LEU A 137 -5.40 2.47 -13.66
CA LEU A 137 -5.47 3.00 -15.02
C LEU A 137 -4.32 2.50 -15.90
N VAL A 138 -3.09 2.43 -15.38
CA VAL A 138 -1.89 1.87 -16.05
C VAL A 138 -2.12 0.42 -16.50
N MET A 139 -2.84 -0.38 -15.71
CA MET A 139 -3.16 -1.77 -16.05
C MET A 139 -4.28 -1.89 -17.09
N VAL A 140 -5.23 -0.95 -17.15
CA VAL A 140 -6.46 -1.11 -17.94
C VAL A 140 -6.43 -0.36 -19.28
N TRP A 141 -5.80 0.82 -19.36
CA TRP A 141 -5.79 1.60 -20.61
C TRP A 141 -5.27 0.81 -21.83
N PRO A 142 -4.22 -0.05 -21.75
CA PRO A 142 -3.72 -0.78 -22.91
C PRO A 142 -4.78 -1.74 -23.48
N LEU A 143 -5.66 -2.26 -22.61
CA LEU A 143 -6.68 -3.24 -22.99
C LEU A 143 -7.69 -2.67 -23.99
N PHE A 144 -7.85 -1.35 -24.05
CA PHE A 144 -8.73 -0.67 -25.02
C PHE A 144 -8.19 -0.73 -26.45
N LEU A 145 -6.88 -0.97 -26.64
CA LEU A 145 -6.29 -1.18 -27.98
C LEU A 145 -6.83 -2.44 -28.67
N ALA A 146 -7.35 -3.41 -27.91
CA ALA A 146 -7.92 -4.66 -28.44
C ALA A 146 -9.40 -4.53 -28.87
N ALA A 147 -10.00 -3.34 -28.82
CA ALA A 147 -11.41 -3.16 -29.19
C ALA A 147 -11.61 -3.12 -30.72
N LYS A 148 -12.63 -3.84 -31.22
CA LYS A 148 -12.89 -4.03 -32.66
C LYS A 148 -13.51 -2.82 -33.38
N ARG A 149 -14.15 -1.89 -32.66
CA ARG A 149 -14.80 -0.70 -33.28
C ARG A 149 -13.75 0.39 -33.58
N LYS A 150 -13.83 1.03 -34.75
CA LYS A 150 -12.75 1.89 -35.29
C LYS A 150 -12.48 3.19 -34.51
N ILE A 151 -13.50 3.82 -33.90
CA ILE A 151 -13.37 5.17 -33.29
C ILE A 151 -13.37 5.17 -31.75
N TRP A 152 -14.19 4.32 -31.12
CA TRP A 152 -14.34 4.25 -29.66
C TRP A 152 -13.04 4.04 -28.85
N PRO A 153 -12.04 3.27 -29.33
CA PRO A 153 -10.77 3.12 -28.62
C PRO A 153 -10.05 4.46 -28.42
N ILE A 154 -10.13 5.36 -29.41
CA ILE A 154 -9.48 6.68 -29.36
C ILE A 154 -10.08 7.51 -28.23
N VAL A 155 -11.42 7.54 -28.16
CA VAL A 155 -12.15 8.30 -27.13
C VAL A 155 -11.88 7.74 -25.74
N PHE A 156 -12.02 6.43 -25.54
CA PHE A 156 -11.81 5.82 -24.23
C PHE A 156 -10.35 5.90 -23.76
N ILE A 157 -9.38 5.70 -24.65
CA ILE A 157 -7.96 5.84 -24.29
C ILE A 157 -7.65 7.30 -23.95
N GLY A 158 -8.11 8.26 -24.76
CA GLY A 158 -7.92 9.69 -24.47
C GLY A 158 -8.50 10.07 -23.10
N PHE A 159 -9.73 9.62 -22.82
CA PHE A 159 -10.39 9.81 -21.52
C PHE A 159 -9.61 9.19 -20.35
N LEU A 160 -9.18 7.93 -20.46
CA LEU A 160 -8.42 7.26 -19.39
C LEU A 160 -7.02 7.84 -19.20
N LEU A 161 -6.35 8.27 -20.27
CA LEU A 161 -5.06 8.92 -20.18
C LEU A 161 -5.18 10.31 -19.54
N SER A 162 -6.22 11.08 -19.85
CA SER A 162 -6.47 12.35 -19.15
C SER A 162 -6.73 12.15 -17.65
N ALA A 163 -7.50 11.11 -17.28
CA ALA A 163 -7.68 10.72 -15.89
C ALA A 163 -6.34 10.34 -15.21
N LEU A 164 -5.49 9.60 -15.92
CA LEU A 164 -4.16 9.22 -15.44
C LEU A 164 -3.28 10.45 -15.20
N LEU A 165 -3.27 11.43 -16.10
CA LEU A 165 -2.53 12.69 -15.95
C LEU A 165 -3.01 13.47 -14.71
N LEU A 166 -4.31 13.54 -14.48
CA LEU A 166 -4.92 14.22 -13.32
C LEU A 166 -4.64 13.53 -11.96
N THR A 167 -4.12 12.30 -11.96
CA THR A 167 -3.61 11.68 -10.70
C THR A 167 -2.32 12.35 -10.20
N TYR A 168 -1.61 13.07 -11.08
CA TYR A 168 -0.29 13.66 -10.81
C TYR A 168 0.72 12.65 -10.23
N SER A 169 0.58 11.36 -10.56
CA SER A 169 1.51 10.29 -10.17
C SER A 169 2.73 10.26 -11.08
N ARG A 170 3.89 10.77 -10.60
CA ARG A 170 5.16 10.75 -11.34
C ARG A 170 5.57 9.33 -11.75
N GLY A 171 5.39 8.36 -10.84
CA GLY A 171 5.67 6.96 -11.11
C GLY A 171 4.82 6.40 -12.26
N ALA A 172 3.53 6.74 -12.29
CA ALA A 172 2.66 6.30 -13.36
C ALA A 172 2.97 6.96 -14.72
N LEU A 173 3.43 8.20 -14.74
CA LEU A 173 3.87 8.87 -15.98
C LEU A 173 5.14 8.23 -16.56
N ILE A 174 6.12 7.88 -15.72
CA ILE A 174 7.32 7.14 -16.13
C ILE A 174 6.92 5.78 -16.73
N VAL A 175 6.00 5.08 -16.05
CA VAL A 175 5.49 3.80 -16.53
C VAL A 175 4.72 3.94 -17.84
N LEU A 176 3.87 4.96 -17.99
CA LEU A 176 3.16 5.25 -19.24
C LEU A 176 4.15 5.44 -20.40
N GLY A 177 5.23 6.21 -20.19
CA GLY A 177 6.30 6.38 -21.18
C GLY A 177 6.91 5.04 -21.60
N GLY A 178 7.23 4.18 -20.62
CA GLY A 178 7.72 2.81 -20.89
C GLY A 178 6.71 1.94 -21.64
N GLN A 179 5.42 2.00 -21.29
CA GLN A 179 4.37 1.26 -21.98
C GLN A 179 4.20 1.72 -23.44
N LEU A 180 4.20 3.04 -23.67
CA LEU A 180 4.14 3.61 -25.02
C LEU A 180 5.36 3.21 -25.85
N PHE A 181 6.55 3.21 -25.25
CA PHE A 181 7.77 2.76 -25.92
C PHE A 181 7.72 1.28 -26.33
N LEU A 182 7.27 0.39 -25.44
CA LEU A 182 7.10 -1.03 -25.76
C LEU A 182 6.06 -1.25 -26.87
N LEU A 183 4.91 -0.57 -26.78
CA LEU A 183 3.88 -0.63 -27.82
C LEU A 183 4.38 -0.09 -29.15
N LEU A 184 5.18 0.97 -29.14
CA LEU A 184 5.80 1.53 -30.34
C LEU A 184 6.73 0.50 -30.99
N ILE A 185 7.62 -0.14 -30.24
CA ILE A 185 8.54 -1.16 -30.76
C ILE A 185 7.78 -2.30 -31.46
N TYR A 186 6.73 -2.81 -30.84
CA TYR A 186 5.98 -3.95 -31.37
C TYR A 186 5.08 -3.58 -32.55
N PHE A 187 4.36 -2.45 -32.45
CA PHE A 187 3.44 -1.99 -33.50
C PHE A 187 4.07 -1.07 -34.55
N ARG A 188 5.39 -0.81 -34.52
CA ARG A 188 6.09 0.10 -35.47
C ARG A 188 5.81 -0.20 -36.93
N ARG A 189 5.75 -1.49 -37.30
CA ARG A 189 5.46 -1.91 -38.68
C ARG A 189 4.03 -1.62 -39.13
N LYS A 190 3.12 -1.33 -38.19
CA LYS A 190 1.75 -0.92 -38.45
C LYS A 190 1.59 0.61 -38.41
N LEU A 191 2.64 1.37 -38.15
CA LEU A 191 2.60 2.83 -38.20
C LEU A 191 2.50 3.28 -39.65
N ASN A 192 1.37 3.86 -39.99
CA ASN A 192 1.13 4.59 -41.23
C ASN A 192 0.49 5.93 -40.88
N LEU A 193 0.36 6.83 -41.85
CA LEU A 193 -0.19 8.18 -41.62
C LEU A 193 -1.56 8.16 -40.92
N LYS A 194 -2.41 7.18 -41.26
CA LYS A 194 -3.73 6.98 -40.63
C LYS A 194 -3.62 6.61 -39.15
N ASN A 195 -2.76 5.66 -38.79
CA ASN A 195 -2.57 5.26 -37.40
C ASN A 195 -1.82 6.33 -36.60
N ALA A 196 -0.88 7.05 -37.22
CA ALA A 196 -0.26 8.23 -36.62
C ALA A 196 -1.30 9.32 -36.30
N GLY A 197 -2.22 9.61 -37.23
CA GLY A 197 -3.33 10.53 -36.99
C GLY A 197 -4.24 10.09 -35.84
N LYS A 198 -4.52 8.79 -35.68
CA LYS A 198 -5.27 8.28 -34.52
C LYS A 198 -4.54 8.45 -33.19
N ILE A 199 -3.23 8.20 -33.17
CA ILE A 199 -2.39 8.41 -31.99
C ILE A 199 -2.38 9.90 -31.62
N MET A 200 -2.18 10.78 -32.60
CA MET A 200 -2.25 12.23 -32.42
C MET A 200 -3.61 12.66 -31.88
N LEU A 201 -4.72 12.18 -32.47
CA LEU A 201 -6.07 12.49 -31.99
C LEU A 201 -6.29 12.00 -30.55
N THR A 202 -5.79 10.81 -30.20
CA THR A 202 -5.86 10.30 -28.82
C THR A 202 -5.10 11.20 -27.85
N ALA A 203 -3.90 11.65 -28.23
CA ALA A 203 -3.07 12.55 -27.43
C ALA A 203 -3.72 13.94 -27.28
N LEU A 204 -4.26 14.50 -28.36
CA LEU A 204 -4.99 15.77 -28.34
C LEU A 204 -6.25 15.69 -27.46
N LEU A 205 -7.01 14.60 -27.54
CA LEU A 205 -8.16 14.37 -26.65
C LEU A 205 -7.74 14.29 -25.19
N ALA A 206 -6.68 13.53 -24.88
CA ALA A 206 -6.17 13.43 -23.52
C ALA A 206 -5.72 14.79 -22.97
N ALA A 207 -4.97 15.55 -23.77
CA ALA A 207 -4.51 16.89 -23.41
C ALA A 207 -5.68 17.87 -23.25
N GLY A 208 -6.61 17.89 -24.20
CA GLY A 208 -7.80 18.76 -24.17
C GLY A 208 -8.66 18.50 -22.93
N ILE A 209 -8.94 17.24 -22.59
CA ILE A 209 -9.70 16.89 -21.39
C ILE A 209 -8.90 17.26 -20.13
N PHE A 210 -7.59 16.99 -20.08
CA PHE A 210 -6.73 17.35 -18.95
C PHE A 210 -6.73 18.86 -18.68
N PHE A 211 -6.43 19.68 -19.69
CA PHE A 211 -6.39 21.13 -19.55
C PHE A 211 -7.78 21.73 -19.31
N GLY A 212 -8.80 21.23 -20.00
CA GLY A 212 -10.18 21.67 -19.80
C GLY A 212 -10.69 21.38 -18.38
N THR A 213 -10.36 20.20 -17.84
CA THR A 213 -10.73 19.84 -16.46
C THR A 213 -10.00 20.70 -15.43
N ASN A 214 -8.70 20.95 -15.62
CA ASN A 214 -7.93 21.84 -14.76
C ASN A 214 -8.45 23.28 -14.80
N TYR A 215 -8.84 23.78 -15.98
CA TYR A 215 -9.47 25.08 -16.14
C TYR A 215 -10.77 25.17 -15.34
N ILE A 216 -11.65 24.16 -15.44
CA ILE A 216 -12.91 24.11 -14.67
C ILE A 216 -12.63 24.06 -13.17
N ARG A 217 -11.66 23.25 -12.73
CA ARG A 217 -11.28 23.13 -11.31
C ARG A 217 -10.75 24.46 -10.75
N ALA A 218 -9.92 25.17 -11.51
CA ALA A 218 -9.33 26.44 -11.11
C ALA A 218 -10.36 27.53 -10.77
N LEU A 219 -11.62 27.37 -11.21
CA LEU A 219 -12.72 28.25 -10.84
C LEU A 219 -13.15 28.13 -9.36
N ARG A 220 -12.76 27.04 -8.67
CA ARG A 220 -13.20 26.74 -7.30
C ARG A 220 -12.07 26.33 -6.37
N TYR A 221 -11.04 25.67 -6.88
CA TYR A 221 -9.97 25.06 -6.09
C TYR A 221 -8.62 25.22 -6.77
N ASP A 222 -7.55 25.17 -5.98
CA ASP A 222 -6.19 25.20 -6.48
C ASP A 222 -5.88 23.98 -7.37
N VAL A 223 -5.04 24.24 -8.38
CA VAL A 223 -4.54 23.25 -9.34
C VAL A 223 -3.04 23.12 -9.18
N ILE A 224 -2.54 21.89 -9.21
CA ILE A 224 -1.11 21.62 -9.14
C ILE A 224 -0.42 22.18 -10.38
N ASP A 225 0.58 23.02 -10.18
CA ASP A 225 1.43 23.53 -11.25
C ASP A 225 2.19 22.37 -11.93
N VAL A 226 2.01 22.24 -13.24
CA VAL A 226 2.59 21.16 -14.04
C VAL A 226 4.12 21.28 -14.12
N LYS A 227 4.66 22.50 -14.19
CA LYS A 227 6.11 22.76 -14.24
C LYS A 227 6.76 22.43 -12.90
N GLU A 228 6.16 22.84 -11.80
CA GLU A 228 6.63 22.49 -10.46
C GLU A 228 6.54 20.98 -10.22
N ARG A 229 5.47 20.34 -10.69
CA ARG A 229 5.35 18.89 -10.55
C ARG A 229 6.37 18.13 -11.39
N ALA A 230 6.77 18.68 -12.55
CA ALA A 230 7.78 18.11 -13.43
C ALA A 230 9.22 18.34 -12.95
N SER A 231 9.47 19.38 -12.14
CA SER A 231 10.80 19.64 -11.59
C SER A 231 11.16 18.60 -10.51
N PHE A 232 12.29 17.92 -10.69
CA PHE A 232 12.80 16.89 -9.75
C PHE A 232 13.62 17.48 -8.59
N GLY A 233 13.67 18.82 -8.47
CA GLY A 233 14.56 19.56 -7.58
C GLY A 233 14.02 19.90 -6.18
N ASN A 234 12.74 19.64 -5.88
CA ASN A 234 12.16 20.03 -4.58
C ASN A 234 12.67 19.16 -3.41
N ASN A 235 12.83 19.76 -2.22
CA ASN A 235 13.31 19.10 -1.00
C ASN A 235 12.53 17.82 -0.64
N GLU A 236 11.20 17.82 -0.78
CA GLU A 236 10.36 16.63 -0.56
C GLU A 236 10.76 15.45 -1.47
N SER A 237 11.16 15.73 -2.71
CA SER A 237 11.60 14.69 -3.65
C SER A 237 12.97 14.12 -3.31
N LEU A 238 13.83 14.90 -2.65
CA LEU A 238 15.14 14.45 -2.17
C LEU A 238 14.98 13.63 -0.89
N THR A 239 14.13 14.08 0.04
CA THR A 239 13.77 13.31 1.25
C THR A 239 13.19 11.95 0.86
N SER A 240 12.21 11.92 -0.05
CA SER A 240 11.58 10.67 -0.50
C SER A 240 12.55 9.68 -1.16
N LYS A 241 13.60 10.17 -1.84
CA LYS A 241 14.64 9.28 -2.41
C LYS A 241 15.51 8.65 -1.34
N ARG A 242 15.95 9.43 -0.34
CA ARG A 242 16.79 8.93 0.76
C ARG A 242 16.04 7.89 1.61
N GLU A 243 14.78 8.17 1.92
CA GLU A 243 13.91 7.25 2.65
C GLU A 243 13.78 5.90 1.94
N ARG A 244 13.56 5.89 0.62
CA ARG A 244 13.44 4.65 -0.15
C ARG A 244 14.71 3.80 -0.12
N VAL A 245 15.87 4.44 -0.22
CA VAL A 245 17.15 3.72 -0.11
C VAL A 245 17.27 3.09 1.27
N ASP A 246 16.90 3.82 2.32
CA ASP A 246 16.91 3.31 3.69
C ASP A 246 15.91 2.15 3.87
N PHE A 247 14.69 2.26 3.32
CA PHE A 247 13.72 1.15 3.30
C PHE A 247 14.25 -0.09 2.59
N TRP A 248 14.98 0.07 1.49
CA TRP A 248 15.52 -1.05 0.72
C TRP A 248 16.65 -1.75 1.46
N LEU A 249 17.57 -0.97 2.04
CA LEU A 249 18.64 -1.51 2.88
C LEU A 249 18.08 -2.19 4.13
N GLY A 250 17.10 -1.56 4.78
CA GLY A 250 16.37 -2.15 5.89
C GLY A 250 15.67 -3.45 5.50
N SER A 251 15.00 -3.50 4.35
CA SER A 251 14.38 -4.75 3.85
C SER A 251 15.39 -5.88 3.70
N ILE A 252 16.58 -5.59 3.16
CA ILE A 252 17.66 -6.57 3.01
C ILE A 252 18.13 -7.06 4.38
N GLN A 253 18.25 -6.16 5.36
CA GLN A 253 18.58 -6.54 6.73
C GLN A 253 17.50 -7.43 7.36
N LEU A 254 16.22 -7.06 7.24
CA LEU A 254 15.09 -7.86 7.73
C LEU A 254 15.04 -9.26 7.10
N ILE A 255 15.32 -9.36 5.79
CA ILE A 255 15.45 -10.65 5.09
C ILE A 255 16.57 -11.50 5.71
N LYS A 256 17.73 -10.91 6.01
CA LYS A 256 18.85 -11.65 6.63
C LYS A 256 18.53 -12.13 8.04
N GLU A 257 17.76 -11.35 8.79
CA GLU A 257 17.36 -11.69 10.17
C GLU A 257 16.33 -12.84 10.21
N LYS A 258 15.39 -12.90 9.26
CA LYS A 258 14.36 -13.97 9.17
C LYS A 258 14.19 -14.50 7.74
N PRO A 259 15.16 -15.26 7.20
CA PRO A 259 15.22 -15.58 5.77
C PRO A 259 14.13 -16.54 5.27
N PHE A 260 13.60 -17.44 6.11
CA PHE A 260 12.69 -18.48 5.63
C PHE A 260 11.24 -18.00 5.48
N PHE A 261 10.66 -17.49 6.56
CA PHE A 261 9.25 -17.07 6.64
C PHE A 261 9.06 -15.58 6.90
N GLY A 262 10.14 -14.79 6.97
CA GLY A 262 10.08 -13.35 7.18
C GLY A 262 9.52 -12.94 8.55
N TRP A 263 9.13 -11.67 8.64
CA TRP A 263 8.58 -11.05 9.85
C TRP A 263 7.04 -11.21 10.00
N GLY A 264 6.38 -11.66 8.94
CA GLY A 264 4.94 -11.80 8.80
C GLY A 264 4.34 -10.81 7.81
N PRO A 265 3.20 -11.13 7.18
CA PRO A 265 2.46 -10.20 6.33
C PRO A 265 2.14 -8.90 7.07
N TYR A 266 2.29 -7.76 6.39
CA TYR A 266 2.00 -6.42 6.91
C TYR A 266 2.88 -5.95 8.09
N SER A 267 3.92 -6.69 8.46
CA SER A 267 4.79 -6.37 9.61
C SER A 267 5.91 -5.37 9.30
N PHE A 268 6.03 -4.88 8.06
CA PHE A 268 7.22 -4.14 7.64
C PHE A 268 7.46 -2.89 8.47
N ARG A 269 6.43 -2.11 8.82
CA ARG A 269 6.59 -0.88 9.61
C ARG A 269 7.22 -1.19 10.97
N GLU A 270 6.62 -2.12 11.69
CA GLU A 270 6.97 -2.47 13.05
C GLU A 270 8.34 -3.17 13.11
N ALA A 271 8.65 -4.01 12.12
CA ALA A 271 9.95 -4.67 12.00
C ALA A 271 11.07 -3.71 11.56
N TYR A 272 10.77 -2.71 10.73
CA TYR A 272 11.76 -1.76 10.19
C TYR A 272 12.09 -0.62 11.15
N ASN A 273 11.11 -0.09 11.88
CA ASN A 273 11.30 1.05 12.78
C ASN A 273 12.52 0.94 13.73
N PRO A 274 12.84 -0.24 14.34
CA PRO A 274 14.01 -0.40 15.18
C PRO A 274 15.36 -0.18 14.48
N ILE A 275 15.42 -0.42 13.16
CA ILE A 275 16.64 -0.34 12.34
C ILE A 275 16.64 0.87 11.38
N GLN A 276 15.60 1.70 11.45
CA GLN A 276 15.44 2.92 10.65
C GLN A 276 16.58 3.90 10.92
N LYS A 277 17.12 4.50 9.84
CA LYS A 277 18.18 5.51 9.93
C LYS A 277 17.68 6.91 9.63
N THR A 278 16.69 7.03 8.76
CA THR A 278 16.10 8.30 8.33
C THR A 278 15.08 8.76 9.34
N PHE A 279 15.33 9.87 10.03
CA PHE A 279 14.43 10.40 11.05
C PHE A 279 13.04 10.71 10.48
N LEU A 280 11.98 10.25 11.16
CA LEU A 280 10.56 10.36 10.74
C LEU A 280 10.17 9.74 9.39
N GLY A 281 11.11 9.10 8.69
CA GLY A 281 10.85 8.37 7.45
C GLY A 281 10.22 7.01 7.73
N THR A 282 8.94 6.97 8.10
CA THR A 282 8.20 5.72 8.35
C THR A 282 7.34 5.31 7.15
N SER A 283 7.20 4.01 6.91
CA SER A 283 6.37 3.45 5.83
C SER A 283 5.79 2.09 6.22
N ASP A 284 4.63 1.71 5.67
CA ASP A 284 4.11 0.33 5.78
C ASP A 284 4.69 -0.64 4.75
N HIS A 285 5.58 -0.19 3.87
CA HIS A 285 6.23 -1.05 2.88
C HIS A 285 7.48 -0.41 2.27
N PRO A 286 8.38 -1.21 1.68
CA PRO A 286 9.60 -0.68 1.06
C PRO A 286 9.44 -0.06 -0.34
N HIS A 287 8.19 0.16 -0.80
CA HIS A 287 7.89 0.62 -2.17
C HIS A 287 8.49 -0.27 -3.28
N ASN A 288 8.78 -1.52 -2.96
CA ASN A 288 9.27 -2.53 -3.88
C ASN A 288 8.60 -3.86 -3.54
N VAL A 289 7.78 -4.38 -4.46
CA VAL A 289 6.99 -5.61 -4.23
C VAL A 289 7.86 -6.81 -3.84
N PHE A 290 9.04 -6.98 -4.41
CA PHE A 290 9.89 -8.14 -4.16
C PHE A 290 10.58 -8.04 -2.79
N LEU A 291 11.07 -6.85 -2.44
CA LEU A 291 11.62 -6.60 -1.10
C LEU A 291 10.55 -6.74 -0.02
N LYS A 292 9.31 -6.29 -0.30
CA LYS A 292 8.18 -6.50 0.60
C LYS A 292 7.92 -7.98 0.83
N ILE A 293 7.76 -8.77 -0.24
CA ILE A 293 7.53 -10.21 -0.13
C ILE A 293 8.68 -10.90 0.61
N GLY A 294 9.94 -10.55 0.31
CA GLY A 294 11.10 -11.12 0.98
C GLY A 294 11.17 -10.78 2.47
N ALA A 295 11.01 -9.52 2.85
CA ALA A 295 11.12 -9.08 4.24
C ALA A 295 9.97 -9.60 5.11
N GLU A 296 8.75 -9.55 4.59
CA GLU A 296 7.57 -9.98 5.33
C GLU A 296 7.34 -11.49 5.27
N ASN A 297 7.49 -12.13 4.11
CA ASN A 297 7.11 -13.53 3.90
C ASN A 297 8.28 -14.50 3.69
N GLY A 298 9.51 -13.97 3.66
CA GLY A 298 10.72 -14.74 3.53
C GLY A 298 11.06 -15.16 2.09
N LEU A 299 12.25 -15.74 1.94
CA LEU A 299 12.82 -16.17 0.66
C LEU A 299 12.09 -17.37 0.07
N ILE A 300 11.41 -18.19 0.88
CA ILE A 300 10.57 -19.29 0.38
C ILE A 300 9.40 -18.71 -0.43
N ALA A 301 8.67 -17.74 0.15
CA ALA A 301 7.57 -17.06 -0.54
C ALA A 301 8.07 -16.29 -1.76
N LEU A 302 9.16 -15.53 -1.62
CA LEU A 302 9.73 -14.77 -2.74
C LEU A 302 10.16 -15.68 -3.90
N SER A 303 10.86 -16.77 -3.62
CA SER A 303 11.33 -17.70 -4.64
C SER A 303 10.15 -18.39 -5.34
N ALA A 304 9.16 -18.84 -4.58
CA ALA A 304 7.95 -19.45 -5.14
C ALA A 304 7.18 -18.46 -6.04
N TYR A 305 7.06 -17.21 -5.63
CA TYR A 305 6.44 -16.14 -6.42
C TYR A 305 7.23 -15.86 -7.72
N LEU A 306 8.56 -15.79 -7.65
CA LEU A 306 9.42 -15.59 -8.83
C LEU A 306 9.37 -16.78 -9.79
N VAL A 307 9.37 -18.02 -9.29
CA VAL A 307 9.22 -19.23 -10.12
C VAL A 307 7.87 -19.24 -10.81
N PHE A 308 6.80 -18.85 -10.12
CA PHE A 308 5.46 -18.70 -10.72
C PHE A 308 5.47 -17.69 -11.89
N LEU A 309 6.01 -16.48 -11.68
CA LEU A 309 6.10 -15.46 -12.72
C LEU A 309 6.99 -15.92 -13.89
N ALA A 310 8.13 -16.53 -13.61
CA ALA A 310 9.05 -17.07 -14.60
C ALA A 310 8.40 -18.19 -15.42
N ALA A 311 7.62 -19.09 -14.80
CA ALA A 311 6.91 -20.16 -15.49
C ALA A 311 5.89 -19.60 -16.51
N ILE A 312 5.13 -18.56 -16.13
CA ILE A 312 4.23 -17.86 -17.06
C ILE A 312 5.05 -17.23 -18.20
N PHE A 313 6.09 -16.46 -17.86
CA PHE A 313 6.89 -15.76 -18.85
C PHE A 313 7.53 -16.70 -19.87
N VAL A 314 8.17 -17.79 -19.42
CA VAL A 314 8.75 -18.82 -20.28
C VAL A 314 7.70 -19.47 -21.17
N THR A 315 6.51 -19.75 -20.62
CA THR A 315 5.38 -20.30 -21.39
C THR A 315 4.93 -19.35 -22.49
N VAL A 316 4.81 -18.05 -22.19
CA VAL A 316 4.51 -17.00 -23.17
C VAL A 316 5.56 -17.00 -24.27
N VAL A 317 6.84 -16.85 -23.94
CA VAL A 317 7.93 -16.77 -24.93
C VAL A 317 7.96 -17.98 -25.85
N ARG A 318 7.87 -19.21 -25.29
CA ARG A 318 7.91 -20.46 -26.08
C ARG A 318 6.75 -20.64 -27.04
N ARG A 319 5.58 -20.05 -26.73
CA ARG A 319 4.34 -20.27 -27.48
C ARG A 319 3.91 -19.05 -28.30
N PHE A 320 4.46 -17.87 -28.03
CA PHE A 320 4.09 -16.62 -28.68
C PHE A 320 4.18 -16.66 -30.21
N GLY A 321 5.18 -17.39 -30.74
CA GLY A 321 5.35 -17.59 -32.18
C GLY A 321 4.26 -18.43 -32.84
N SER A 322 3.61 -19.33 -32.08
CA SER A 322 2.55 -20.21 -32.56
C SER A 322 1.13 -19.63 -32.48
N LEU A 323 0.99 -18.43 -31.89
CA LEU A 323 -0.31 -17.76 -31.80
C LEU A 323 -0.70 -17.14 -33.13
N ASP A 324 -2.00 -17.17 -33.44
CA ASP A 324 -2.55 -16.36 -34.51
C ASP A 324 -2.34 -14.86 -34.22
N LYS A 325 -2.36 -14.06 -35.28
CA LYS A 325 -1.99 -12.63 -35.24
C LYS A 325 -2.79 -11.84 -34.19
N ASP A 326 -4.10 -12.08 -34.09
CA ASP A 326 -4.97 -11.36 -33.17
C ASP A 326 -4.68 -11.73 -31.71
N LYS A 327 -4.48 -13.03 -31.41
CA LYS A 327 -4.06 -13.47 -30.08
C LYS A 327 -2.67 -12.95 -29.71
N LYS A 328 -1.74 -12.93 -30.67
CA LYS A 328 -0.38 -12.44 -30.47
C LYS A 328 -0.37 -10.96 -30.06
N ASP A 329 -1.12 -10.14 -30.78
CA ASP A 329 -1.29 -8.72 -30.45
C ASP A 329 -1.92 -8.53 -29.06
N PHE A 330 -2.96 -9.31 -28.74
CA PHE A 330 -3.62 -9.20 -27.45
C PHE A 330 -2.75 -9.65 -26.27
N VAL A 331 -1.99 -10.75 -26.43
CA VAL A 331 -1.01 -11.21 -25.43
C VAL A 331 0.09 -10.17 -25.22
N TYR A 332 0.55 -9.50 -26.28
CA TYR A 332 1.53 -8.42 -26.15
C TYR A 332 0.96 -7.23 -25.36
N ILE A 333 -0.27 -6.81 -25.66
CA ILE A 333 -0.97 -5.74 -24.93
C ILE A 333 -1.12 -6.09 -23.43
N LEU A 334 -1.52 -7.32 -23.12
CA LEU A 334 -1.59 -7.80 -21.74
C LEU A 334 -0.20 -7.79 -21.06
N GLY A 335 0.85 -8.19 -21.79
CA GLY A 335 2.22 -8.12 -21.33
C GLY A 335 2.66 -6.70 -20.97
N VAL A 336 2.29 -5.71 -21.78
CA VAL A 336 2.56 -4.28 -21.49
C VAL A 336 1.81 -3.79 -20.24
N ALA A 337 0.56 -4.22 -20.04
CA ALA A 337 -0.20 -3.91 -18.83
C ALA A 337 0.44 -4.53 -17.57
N ILE A 338 0.81 -5.81 -17.64
CA ILE A 338 1.45 -6.54 -16.53
C ILE A 338 2.83 -5.94 -16.22
N ALA A 339 3.67 -5.71 -17.23
CA ALA A 339 4.99 -5.09 -17.05
C ALA A 339 4.87 -3.68 -16.44
N GLY A 340 3.89 -2.89 -16.91
CA GLY A 340 3.60 -1.58 -16.32
C GLY A 340 3.21 -1.66 -14.84
N SER A 341 2.41 -2.66 -14.47
CA SER A 341 2.02 -2.86 -13.06
C SER A 341 3.21 -3.16 -12.15
N PHE A 342 4.14 -4.02 -12.58
CA PHE A 342 5.36 -4.31 -11.82
C PHE A 342 6.28 -3.10 -11.78
N ALA A 343 6.49 -2.42 -12.91
CA ALA A 343 7.31 -1.21 -12.96
C ALA A 343 6.79 -0.12 -12.02
N HIS A 344 5.47 0.07 -11.96
CA HIS A 344 4.87 0.99 -10.98
C HIS A 344 5.13 0.52 -9.55
N ASN A 345 4.98 -0.76 -9.24
CA ASN A 345 5.19 -1.31 -7.88
C ASN A 345 6.66 -1.43 -7.44
N LEU A 346 7.62 -1.14 -8.34
CA LEU A 346 9.03 -0.92 -8.00
C LEU A 346 9.33 0.55 -7.65
N ILE A 347 8.44 1.46 -8.06
CA ILE A 347 8.53 2.90 -7.74
C ILE A 347 7.62 3.22 -6.56
N ASP A 348 6.37 2.79 -6.60
CA ASP A 348 5.39 3.01 -5.55
C ASP A 348 4.46 1.80 -5.43
N TYR A 349 4.60 1.09 -4.31
CA TYR A 349 3.86 -0.12 -4.04
C TYR A 349 2.37 0.21 -3.80
N ASN A 350 1.52 -0.34 -4.65
CA ASN A 350 0.07 -0.18 -4.63
C ASN A 350 -0.67 -1.51 -4.82
N PHE A 351 0.03 -2.65 -4.67
CA PHE A 351 -0.57 -4.00 -4.58
C PHE A 351 -1.07 -4.35 -3.18
N ASN A 352 -0.89 -3.47 -2.19
CA ASN A 352 -1.70 -3.53 -0.98
C ASN A 352 -3.19 -3.40 -1.34
N PHE A 353 -3.56 -2.57 -2.32
CA PHE A 353 -4.94 -2.47 -2.80
C PHE A 353 -5.37 -3.75 -3.52
N PHE A 354 -6.36 -4.45 -2.96
CA PHE A 354 -6.83 -5.74 -3.46
C PHE A 354 -7.40 -5.63 -4.88
N GLU A 355 -8.03 -4.51 -5.24
CA GLU A 355 -8.50 -4.28 -6.61
C GLU A 355 -7.35 -4.37 -7.61
N ASN A 356 -6.20 -3.76 -7.27
CA ASN A 356 -5.00 -3.76 -8.09
C ASN A 356 -4.33 -5.14 -8.10
N LEU A 357 -4.23 -5.78 -6.93
CA LEU A 357 -3.68 -7.14 -6.80
C LEU A 357 -4.51 -8.16 -7.59
N LEU A 358 -5.83 -8.15 -7.41
CA LEU A 358 -6.75 -9.02 -8.11
C LEU A 358 -6.71 -8.78 -9.62
N LEU A 359 -6.68 -7.52 -10.06
CA LEU A 359 -6.55 -7.20 -11.48
C LEU A 359 -5.26 -7.78 -12.07
N LEU A 360 -4.11 -7.65 -11.39
CA LEU A 360 -2.86 -8.28 -11.83
C LEU A 360 -3.04 -9.79 -12.03
N PHE A 361 -3.58 -10.50 -11.03
CA PHE A 361 -3.77 -11.95 -11.11
C PHE A 361 -4.77 -12.36 -12.19
N ILE A 362 -5.81 -11.57 -12.43
CA ILE A 362 -6.73 -11.76 -13.55
C ILE A 362 -6.01 -11.56 -14.89
N LEU A 363 -5.17 -10.54 -15.05
CA LEU A 363 -4.40 -10.32 -16.28
C LEU A 363 -3.40 -11.47 -16.55
N LEU A 364 -2.71 -11.95 -15.51
CA LEU A 364 -1.85 -13.13 -15.59
C LEU A 364 -2.66 -14.37 -16.01
N ALA A 365 -3.85 -14.56 -15.45
CA ALA A 365 -4.75 -15.65 -15.81
C ALA A 365 -5.24 -15.54 -17.27
N MET A 366 -5.56 -14.33 -17.74
CA MET A 366 -5.92 -14.08 -19.14
C MET A 366 -4.80 -14.52 -20.08
N VAL A 367 -3.57 -14.06 -19.84
CA VAL A 367 -2.40 -14.44 -20.66
C VAL A 367 -2.24 -15.95 -20.66
N ARG A 368 -2.27 -16.58 -19.48
CA ARG A 368 -2.08 -18.03 -19.34
C ARG A 368 -3.14 -18.85 -20.07
N SER A 369 -4.40 -18.41 -20.04
CA SER A 369 -5.52 -19.09 -20.71
C SER A 369 -5.44 -19.03 -22.24
N ILE A 370 -4.84 -17.98 -22.79
CA ILE A 370 -4.68 -17.79 -24.25
C ILE A 370 -3.55 -18.67 -24.80
N VAL A 371 -2.47 -18.81 -24.03
CA VAL A 371 -1.19 -19.35 -24.52
C VAL A 371 -1.13 -20.89 -24.46
N VAL A 372 -1.92 -21.54 -23.61
CA VAL A 372 -1.83 -22.99 -23.38
C VAL A 372 -2.98 -23.74 -24.05
N LYS A 373 -2.64 -24.90 -24.64
CA LYS A 373 -3.57 -25.76 -25.38
C LYS A 373 -4.63 -26.39 -24.47
N LYS A 374 -5.81 -26.65 -25.04
CA LYS A 374 -6.95 -27.31 -24.39
C LYS A 374 -6.65 -28.80 -24.28
N ASN A 375 -6.65 -29.32 -23.06
CA ASN A 375 -6.61 -30.76 -22.80
C ASN A 375 -7.46 -31.03 -21.55
N GLU A 376 -8.42 -31.95 -21.66
CA GLU A 376 -9.42 -32.18 -20.62
C GLU A 376 -8.88 -33.11 -19.52
N LYS A 377 -8.71 -32.58 -18.30
CA LYS A 377 -8.73 -33.40 -17.08
C LYS A 377 -9.50 -32.70 -15.97
N LYS A 378 -10.46 -33.41 -15.36
CA LYS A 378 -11.22 -32.92 -14.19
C LYS A 378 -10.31 -32.86 -12.97
N ASN A 379 -10.46 -31.83 -12.14
CA ASN A 379 -9.89 -31.80 -10.80
C ASN A 379 -10.80 -31.00 -9.85
N ILE A 380 -11.13 -31.60 -8.70
CA ILE A 380 -12.22 -31.20 -7.79
C ILE A 380 -11.75 -30.26 -6.65
N SER A 381 -10.44 -30.03 -6.49
CA SER A 381 -9.89 -29.41 -5.27
C SER A 381 -10.15 -27.90 -5.05
N VAL A 382 -10.36 -27.10 -6.11
CA VAL A 382 -10.44 -25.62 -5.96
C VAL A 382 -11.79 -25.14 -5.40
N ASN A 383 -12.87 -25.91 -5.61
CA ASN A 383 -14.21 -25.47 -5.22
C ASN A 383 -14.41 -25.47 -3.70
N ILE A 384 -13.90 -26.50 -3.01
CA ILE A 384 -13.97 -26.59 -1.54
C ILE A 384 -13.19 -25.43 -0.92
N PHE A 385 -11.98 -25.19 -1.41
CA PHE A 385 -11.15 -24.08 -0.92
C PHE A 385 -11.81 -22.71 -1.18
N ALA A 386 -12.45 -22.51 -2.34
CA ALA A 386 -13.20 -21.30 -2.64
C ALA A 386 -14.36 -21.06 -1.65
N VAL A 387 -15.09 -22.11 -1.26
CA VAL A 387 -16.17 -22.01 -0.26
C VAL A 387 -15.61 -21.65 1.12
N LEU A 388 -14.53 -22.30 1.55
CA LEU A 388 -13.89 -22.00 2.83
C LEU A 388 -13.39 -20.54 2.90
N LEU A 389 -12.71 -20.07 1.86
CA LEU A 389 -12.28 -18.68 1.78
C LEU A 389 -13.46 -17.71 1.79
N ALA A 390 -14.55 -18.03 1.10
CA ALA A 390 -15.75 -17.20 1.10
C ALA A 390 -16.37 -17.06 2.51
N LEU A 391 -16.43 -18.16 3.27
CA LEU A 391 -16.93 -18.14 4.66
C LEU A 391 -16.05 -17.29 5.57
N ILE A 392 -14.73 -17.40 5.43
CA ILE A 392 -13.76 -16.58 6.19
C ILE A 392 -13.93 -15.10 5.84
N CYS A 393 -14.00 -14.76 4.54
CA CYS A 393 -14.22 -13.39 4.07
C CYS A 393 -15.55 -12.83 4.59
N TRP A 394 -16.60 -13.65 4.60
CA TRP A 394 -17.90 -13.27 5.13
C TRP A 394 -17.78 -12.94 6.62
N TYR A 395 -17.21 -13.85 7.43
CA TYR A 395 -17.14 -13.71 8.88
C TYR A 395 -16.35 -12.45 9.29
N GLU A 396 -15.08 -12.38 8.89
CA GLU A 396 -14.20 -11.26 9.24
C GLU A 396 -14.69 -9.96 8.60
N GLY A 397 -15.24 -10.04 7.39
CA GLY A 397 -15.82 -8.89 6.74
C GLY A 397 -17.06 -8.33 7.42
N THR A 398 -17.91 -9.19 7.94
CA THR A 398 -19.07 -8.75 8.71
C THR A 398 -18.61 -8.05 9.99
N ILE A 399 -17.58 -8.56 10.66
CA ILE A 399 -17.02 -7.90 11.86
C ILE A 399 -16.47 -6.52 11.52
N LEU A 400 -15.73 -6.39 10.42
CA LEU A 400 -15.15 -5.11 9.98
C LEU A 400 -16.18 -4.12 9.44
N LEU A 401 -17.30 -4.59 8.89
CA LEU A 401 -18.43 -3.72 8.60
C LEU A 401 -19.12 -3.27 9.89
N MET A 402 -19.31 -4.19 10.85
CA MET A 402 -19.96 -3.87 12.12
C MET A 402 -19.14 -2.93 13.00
N GLN A 403 -17.80 -3.03 13.01
CA GLN A 403 -16.96 -2.09 13.75
C GLN A 403 -17.15 -0.65 13.26
N GLU A 404 -17.38 -0.52 11.94
CA GLU A 404 -17.36 0.75 11.24
C GLU A 404 -18.73 1.43 11.28
N PHE A 405 -19.80 0.66 11.11
CA PHE A 405 -21.16 1.18 11.03
C PHE A 405 -21.95 1.08 12.34
N LYS A 406 -21.51 0.27 13.31
CA LYS A 406 -22.28 0.03 14.53
C LYS A 406 -21.50 0.38 15.80
N ASP A 407 -20.43 -0.34 16.10
CA ASP A 407 -19.66 -0.13 17.32
C ASP A 407 -18.23 -0.67 17.16
N PRO A 408 -17.19 0.14 17.37
CA PRO A 408 -15.79 -0.32 17.37
C PRO A 408 -15.53 -1.53 18.28
N ALA A 409 -16.38 -1.80 19.29
CA ALA A 409 -16.33 -2.98 20.14
C ALA A 409 -16.41 -4.32 19.38
N TYR A 410 -17.03 -4.34 18.19
CA TYR A 410 -17.11 -5.54 17.38
C TYR A 410 -15.74 -6.07 16.94
N LEU A 411 -14.73 -5.20 16.84
CA LEU A 411 -13.38 -5.61 16.48
C LEU A 411 -12.76 -6.57 17.51
N GLY A 412 -13.18 -6.50 18.78
CA GLY A 412 -12.79 -7.46 19.81
C GLY A 412 -13.31 -8.89 19.57
N LYS A 413 -14.23 -9.11 18.63
CA LYS A 413 -14.71 -10.43 18.19
C LYS A 413 -13.98 -10.96 16.96
N SER A 414 -13.14 -10.13 16.32
CA SER A 414 -12.28 -10.57 15.21
C SER A 414 -11.23 -11.53 15.75
N LEU A 415 -10.86 -12.51 14.93
CA LEU A 415 -9.69 -13.34 15.18
C LEU A 415 -8.39 -12.49 15.15
N PHE A 416 -8.45 -11.29 14.55
CA PHE A 416 -7.34 -10.36 14.36
C PHE A 416 -7.77 -8.95 14.76
N PRO A 417 -7.74 -8.62 16.07
CA PRO A 417 -8.38 -7.43 16.62
C PRO A 417 -7.63 -6.11 16.34
N ARG A 418 -6.54 -6.12 15.55
CA ARG A 418 -5.84 -4.90 15.08
C ARG A 418 -5.46 -3.96 16.23
N TYR A 419 -5.98 -2.72 16.24
CA TYR A 419 -5.76 -1.71 17.29
C TYR A 419 -6.83 -1.73 18.38
N TYR A 420 -7.72 -2.72 18.41
CA TYR A 420 -8.81 -2.75 19.38
C TYR A 420 -8.31 -2.59 20.82
N TYR A 421 -7.34 -3.41 21.22
CA TYR A 421 -6.86 -3.42 22.60
C TYR A 421 -6.11 -2.13 22.95
N SER A 422 -5.22 -1.63 22.08
CA SER A 422 -4.51 -0.37 22.32
C SER A 422 -5.44 0.85 22.36
N THR A 423 -6.46 0.90 21.49
CA THR A 423 -7.45 1.98 21.48
C THR A 423 -8.30 1.99 22.75
N TYR A 424 -8.78 0.81 23.20
CA TYR A 424 -9.57 0.71 24.42
C TYR A 424 -8.72 0.88 25.68
N ALA A 425 -7.44 0.52 25.63
CA ALA A 425 -6.50 0.84 26.70
C ALA A 425 -6.35 2.35 26.87
N ASP A 426 -6.17 3.10 25.78
CA ASP A 426 -6.08 4.56 25.83
C ASP A 426 -7.35 5.19 26.44
N LYS A 427 -8.54 4.73 26.03
CA LYS A 427 -9.81 5.13 26.66
C LYS A 427 -9.87 4.82 28.15
N ALA A 428 -9.35 3.67 28.59
CA ALA A 428 -9.29 3.30 30.00
C ALA A 428 -8.31 4.20 30.78
N ILE A 429 -7.16 4.55 30.19
CA ILE A 429 -6.19 5.50 30.77
C ILE A 429 -6.83 6.88 30.96
N GLN A 430 -7.60 7.36 29.98
CA GLN A 430 -8.33 8.63 30.06
C GLN A 430 -9.38 8.65 31.18
N ARG A 431 -9.98 7.49 31.48
CA ARG A 431 -10.92 7.29 32.62
C ARG A 431 -10.22 6.96 33.94
N ASN A 432 -8.89 6.98 33.97
CA ASN A 432 -8.07 6.61 35.11
C ASN A 432 -8.25 5.15 35.58
N ASP A 433 -8.76 4.26 34.73
CA ASP A 433 -8.84 2.81 34.98
C ASP A 433 -7.54 2.13 34.50
N LEU A 434 -6.49 2.29 35.31
CA LEU A 434 -5.15 1.81 34.98
C LEU A 434 -5.04 0.28 34.99
N GLY A 435 -5.85 -0.40 35.80
CA GLY A 435 -5.88 -1.87 35.87
C GLY A 435 -6.40 -2.47 34.56
N ARG A 436 -7.54 -1.95 34.08
CA ARG A 436 -8.10 -2.39 32.79
C ARG A 436 -7.20 -2.03 31.62
N ALA A 437 -6.60 -0.84 31.64
CA ALA A 437 -5.67 -0.42 30.60
C ALA A 437 -4.47 -1.37 30.47
N ALA A 438 -3.86 -1.74 31.60
CA ALA A 438 -2.74 -2.69 31.61
C ALA A 438 -3.14 -4.06 31.06
N GLU A 439 -4.30 -4.61 31.45
CA GLU A 439 -4.77 -5.90 30.94
C GLU A 439 -4.97 -5.88 29.41
N LEU A 440 -5.53 -4.79 28.87
CA LEU A 440 -5.74 -4.64 27.44
C LEU A 440 -4.40 -4.54 26.70
N LEU A 441 -3.45 -3.75 27.20
CA LEU A 441 -2.13 -3.63 26.60
C LEU A 441 -1.33 -4.94 26.67
N ASP A 442 -1.46 -5.71 27.74
CA ASP A 442 -0.84 -7.05 27.82
C ASP A 442 -1.38 -7.97 26.71
N ARG A 443 -2.70 -7.94 26.46
CA ARG A 443 -3.29 -8.67 25.32
C ARG A 443 -2.79 -8.16 23.97
N GLN A 444 -2.62 -6.85 23.81
CA GLN A 444 -2.05 -6.28 22.58
C GLN A 444 -0.63 -6.78 22.36
N LEU A 445 0.23 -6.72 23.39
CA LEU A 445 1.63 -7.10 23.30
C LEU A 445 1.84 -8.63 23.16
N GLN A 446 0.86 -9.44 23.55
CA GLN A 446 0.85 -10.88 23.22
C GLN A 446 0.62 -11.14 21.73
N LEU A 447 -0.15 -10.28 21.06
CA LEU A 447 -0.43 -10.38 19.61
C LEU A 447 0.64 -9.69 18.77
N ASP A 448 1.13 -8.55 19.25
CA ASP A 448 2.09 -7.68 18.58
C ASP A 448 3.13 -7.15 19.58
N PRO A 449 4.15 -7.95 19.94
CA PRO A 449 5.25 -7.51 20.78
C PRO A 449 6.12 -6.40 20.17
N LEU A 450 5.95 -6.06 18.89
CA LEU A 450 6.69 -4.98 18.22
C LEU A 450 5.97 -3.62 18.32
N ASP A 451 4.78 -3.56 18.90
CA ASP A 451 4.04 -2.33 19.11
C ASP A 451 4.69 -1.43 20.18
N ALA A 452 5.54 -0.51 19.72
CA ALA A 452 6.24 0.45 20.57
C ALA A 452 5.29 1.34 21.40
N GLN A 453 4.12 1.68 20.86
CA GLN A 453 3.15 2.53 21.55
C GLN A 453 2.56 1.79 22.75
N SER A 454 2.23 0.50 22.58
CA SER A 454 1.72 -0.31 23.69
C SER A 454 2.74 -0.51 24.80
N TRP A 455 4.03 -0.71 24.46
CA TRP A 455 5.12 -0.71 25.44
C TRP A 455 5.23 0.63 26.17
N TYR A 456 5.13 1.75 25.46
CA TYR A 456 5.17 3.08 26.08
C TYR A 456 4.02 3.29 27.07
N LEU A 457 2.78 2.95 26.68
CA LEU A 457 1.61 3.10 27.55
C LEU A 457 1.71 2.21 28.80
N GLN A 458 2.22 0.98 28.67
CA GLN A 458 2.55 0.11 29.81
C GLN A 458 3.59 0.76 30.74
N GLY A 459 4.61 1.41 30.17
CA GLY A 459 5.58 2.20 30.93
C GLY A 459 4.92 3.33 31.71
N VAL A 460 4.10 4.15 31.05
CA VAL A 460 3.38 5.27 31.68
C VAL A 460 2.50 4.79 32.83
N ILE A 461 1.76 3.69 32.65
CA ILE A 461 0.93 3.09 33.71
C ILE A 461 1.81 2.66 34.89
N ALA A 462 2.91 1.94 34.63
CA ALA A 462 3.82 1.50 35.68
C ALA A 462 4.44 2.67 36.45
N CYS A 463 4.77 3.78 35.78
CA CYS A 463 5.27 4.99 36.44
C CYS A 463 4.22 5.58 37.38
N ARG A 464 2.95 5.65 36.96
CA ARG A 464 1.83 6.12 37.80
C ARG A 464 1.59 5.21 39.01
N GLN A 465 1.79 3.91 38.85
CA GLN A 465 1.70 2.91 39.92
C GLN A 465 2.95 2.86 40.81
N LYS A 466 3.92 3.76 40.62
CA LYS A 466 5.20 3.82 41.36
C LYS A 466 6.05 2.54 41.22
N ASN A 467 5.82 1.73 40.20
CA ASN A 467 6.67 0.57 39.89
C ASN A 467 7.83 1.02 38.99
N GLN A 468 8.88 1.54 39.62
CA GLN A 468 10.02 2.15 38.92
C GLN A 468 10.75 1.18 37.99
N GLY A 469 10.87 -0.09 38.38
CA GLY A 469 11.50 -1.13 37.55
C GLY A 469 10.76 -1.32 36.23
N LYS A 470 9.45 -1.60 36.28
CA LYS A 470 8.63 -1.77 35.06
C LYS A 470 8.51 -0.49 34.24
N CYS A 471 8.36 0.66 34.91
CA CYS A 471 8.34 1.98 34.28
C CYS A 471 9.57 2.20 33.40
N ARG A 472 10.78 1.98 33.94
CA ARG A 472 12.04 2.13 33.20
C ARG A 472 12.13 1.15 32.03
N THR A 473 11.93 -0.15 32.29
CA THR A 473 12.10 -1.21 31.28
C THR A 473 11.14 -1.04 30.10
N ASN A 474 9.88 -0.73 30.35
CA ASN A 474 8.87 -0.58 29.29
C ASN A 474 9.11 0.67 28.43
N LEU A 475 9.51 1.79 29.04
CA LEU A 475 9.88 3.00 28.29
C LEU A 475 11.15 2.79 27.44
N GLN A 476 12.14 2.07 27.96
CA GLN A 476 13.33 1.67 27.18
C GLN A 476 12.95 0.80 25.99
N GLN A 477 12.06 -0.17 26.19
CA GLN A 477 11.61 -1.05 25.13
C GLN A 477 10.88 -0.29 24.02
N ALA A 478 10.03 0.68 24.37
CA ALA A 478 9.38 1.56 23.39
C ALA A 478 10.40 2.35 22.54
N MET A 479 11.41 2.96 23.18
CA MET A 479 12.49 3.67 22.46
C MET A 479 13.34 2.74 21.59
N LYS A 480 13.55 1.49 22.02
CA LYS A 480 14.29 0.50 21.24
C LYS A 480 13.52 0.09 19.98
N LEU A 481 12.21 -0.10 20.11
CA LEU A 481 11.35 -0.51 18.99
C LEU A 481 11.05 0.65 18.02
N ASN A 482 11.09 1.89 18.50
CA ASN A 482 10.82 3.06 17.67
C ASN A 482 11.72 4.25 18.04
N PRO A 483 13.02 4.17 17.72
CA PRO A 483 14.01 5.17 18.12
C PRO A 483 13.93 6.49 17.34
N MET A 484 13.24 6.50 16.19
CA MET A 484 13.33 7.59 15.22
C MET A 484 12.02 8.32 14.93
N ASN A 485 10.88 7.94 15.55
CA ASN A 485 9.59 8.53 15.17
C ASN A 485 8.83 9.24 16.29
N ASP A 486 9.04 8.87 17.57
CA ASP A 486 8.23 9.39 18.69
C ASP A 486 9.12 10.01 19.77
N LEU A 487 9.21 11.35 19.77
CA LEU A 487 10.04 12.09 20.72
C LEU A 487 9.50 12.01 22.16
N ILE A 488 8.23 11.64 22.31
CA ILE A 488 7.57 11.49 23.61
C ILE A 488 8.22 10.39 24.47
N TYR A 489 8.76 9.34 23.84
CA TYR A 489 9.42 8.24 24.54
C TYR A 489 10.70 8.72 25.23
N TYR A 490 11.50 9.51 24.53
CA TYR A 490 12.70 10.15 25.07
C TYR A 490 12.38 11.13 26.19
N ARG A 491 11.36 11.99 25.97
CA ARG A 491 10.91 12.96 26.97
C ARG A 491 10.55 12.29 28.29
N ASP A 492 9.70 11.27 28.24
CA ASP A 492 9.18 10.66 29.47
C ASP A 492 10.18 9.72 30.14
N TYR A 493 11.06 9.08 29.38
CA TYR A 493 12.17 8.33 29.94
C TYR A 493 13.18 9.24 30.67
N LEU A 494 13.57 10.37 30.07
CA LEU A 494 14.53 11.31 30.69
C LEU A 494 13.99 12.08 31.91
N LYS A 495 12.67 12.03 32.17
CA LYS A 495 12.10 12.54 33.43
C LYS A 495 12.50 11.70 34.64
N ILE A 496 12.80 10.41 34.44
CA ILE A 496 13.04 9.45 35.51
C ILE A 496 14.47 8.92 35.55
N THR A 497 15.34 9.38 34.63
CA THR A 497 16.72 8.89 34.52
C THR A 497 17.67 9.98 34.03
N ASP A 498 18.95 9.80 34.31
CA ASP A 498 20.07 10.67 33.92
C ASP A 498 21.03 9.95 32.96
N ASP A 499 20.50 9.04 32.14
CA ASP A 499 21.26 8.26 31.17
C ASP A 499 21.93 9.18 30.12
N PRO A 500 23.27 9.31 30.12
CA PRO A 500 23.96 10.29 29.29
C PRO A 500 23.90 9.94 27.79
N GLU A 501 23.84 8.65 27.45
CA GLU A 501 23.74 8.23 26.05
C GLU A 501 22.37 8.61 25.47
N ILE A 502 21.30 8.36 26.24
CA ILE A 502 19.94 8.74 25.83
C ILE A 502 19.77 10.25 25.82
N LEU A 503 20.42 10.97 26.74
CA LEU A 503 20.43 12.44 26.77
C LEU A 503 21.05 13.02 25.48
N GLN A 504 22.21 12.50 25.06
CA GLN A 504 22.87 12.92 23.82
C GLN A 504 22.03 12.58 22.59
N LYS A 505 21.50 11.35 22.52
CA LYS A 505 20.64 10.93 21.41
C LYS A 505 19.39 11.81 21.29
N ALA A 506 18.75 12.13 22.42
CA ALA A 506 17.59 13.01 22.46
C ALA A 506 17.93 14.43 21.97
N PHE A 507 19.11 14.96 22.33
CA PHE A 507 19.58 16.24 21.85
C PHE A 507 19.73 16.25 20.32
N ASP A 508 20.39 15.24 19.74
CA ASP A 508 20.60 15.13 18.30
C ASP A 508 19.28 15.04 17.52
N LEU A 509 18.33 14.24 18.03
CA LEU A 509 16.98 14.12 17.44
C LEU A 509 16.24 15.46 17.43
N VAL A 510 16.29 16.22 18.53
CA VAL A 510 15.66 17.55 18.62
C VAL A 510 16.31 18.54 17.65
N GLN A 511 17.64 18.55 17.52
CA GLN A 511 18.33 19.42 16.57
C GLN A 511 17.88 19.15 15.13
N ASN A 512 17.76 17.88 14.74
CA ASN A 512 17.25 17.49 13.44
C ASN A 512 15.77 17.86 13.25
N TYR A 513 14.96 17.73 14.30
CA TYR A 513 13.52 17.98 14.25
C TYR A 513 13.17 19.44 13.90
N PHE A 514 13.97 20.43 14.33
CA PHE A 514 13.71 21.83 14.02
C PHE A 514 13.65 22.09 12.50
N GLN A 515 14.57 21.53 11.73
CA GLN A 515 14.58 21.71 10.28
C GLN A 515 13.35 21.08 9.62
N LEU A 516 12.91 19.91 10.13
CA LEU A 516 11.74 19.23 9.59
C LEU A 516 10.45 20.04 9.81
N VAL A 517 10.29 20.68 10.98
CA VAL A 517 9.14 21.56 11.25
C VAL A 517 9.20 22.83 10.40
N GLU A 518 10.40 23.43 10.24
CA GLU A 518 10.58 24.65 9.45
C GLU A 518 10.13 24.48 8.00
N TYR A 519 10.55 23.36 7.39
CA TYR A 519 10.15 22.97 6.03
C TYR A 519 8.83 22.18 5.98
N ASN A 520 8.20 21.94 7.14
CA ASN A 520 6.99 21.12 7.31
C ASN A 520 7.06 19.75 6.59
N VAL A 521 8.23 19.13 6.59
CA VAL A 521 8.45 17.80 6.01
C VAL A 521 7.57 16.81 6.78
N HIS A 522 6.92 15.87 6.07
CA HIS A 522 5.97 14.90 6.64
C HIS A 522 4.84 15.52 7.48
N PHE A 523 4.46 16.77 7.23
CA PHE A 523 3.43 17.45 8.02
C PHE A 523 3.79 17.52 9.52
N THR A 524 5.08 17.54 9.87
CA THR A 524 5.58 17.54 11.25
C THR A 524 4.96 18.62 12.12
N GLY A 525 4.71 19.81 11.56
CA GLY A 525 4.05 20.92 12.26
C GLY A 525 2.64 20.59 12.79
N TYR A 526 1.98 19.55 12.28
CA TYR A 526 0.65 19.13 12.70
C TYR A 526 0.65 17.97 13.71
N THR A 527 1.82 17.44 14.05
CA THR A 527 1.95 16.26 14.91
C THR A 527 2.18 16.63 16.39
N GLY A 528 1.86 15.71 17.29
CA GLY A 528 2.15 15.82 18.72
C GLY A 528 3.65 15.83 19.07
N ASN A 529 4.53 15.54 18.09
CA ASN A 529 5.97 15.62 18.29
C ASN A 529 6.45 17.05 18.53
N VAL A 530 5.68 18.08 18.14
CA VAL A 530 6.00 19.48 18.46
C VAL A 530 5.97 19.70 19.98
N GLU A 531 4.91 19.26 20.63
CA GLU A 531 4.73 19.36 22.08
C GLU A 531 5.69 18.45 22.82
N ALA A 532 5.93 17.23 22.29
CA ALA A 532 6.92 16.32 22.86
C ALA A 532 8.34 16.89 22.79
N ALA A 533 8.75 17.46 21.65
CA ALA A 533 10.04 18.13 21.47
C ALA A 533 10.17 19.32 22.42
N SER A 534 9.15 20.18 22.52
CA SER A 534 9.13 21.31 23.45
C SER A 534 9.36 20.88 24.90
N GLY A 535 8.65 19.85 25.37
CA GLY A 535 8.85 19.32 26.72
C GLY A 535 10.18 18.58 26.91
N LEU A 536 10.74 17.98 25.85
CA LEU A 536 12.06 17.36 25.88
C LEU A 536 13.17 18.42 26.01
N ILE A 537 13.01 19.57 25.36
CA ILE A 537 13.94 20.71 25.46
C ILE A 537 14.01 21.24 26.90
N ASP A 538 12.87 21.32 27.60
CA ASP A 538 12.85 21.70 29.02
C ASP A 538 13.70 20.77 29.89
N ILE A 539 13.72 19.48 29.56
CA ILE A 539 14.52 18.48 30.29
C ILE A 539 15.99 18.61 29.92
N LEU A 540 16.30 18.76 28.62
CA LEU A 540 17.67 18.92 28.13
C LEU A 540 18.34 20.16 28.74
N MET A 541 17.64 21.30 28.79
CA MET A 541 18.18 22.54 29.37
C MET A 541 18.48 22.44 30.87
N LYS A 542 17.82 21.54 31.60
CA LYS A 542 18.09 21.28 33.02
C LYS A 542 19.28 20.34 33.24
N LYS A 543 19.58 19.48 32.26
CA LYS A 543 20.58 18.40 32.39
C LYS A 543 21.87 18.68 31.62
N ILE A 544 21.88 19.68 30.73
CA ILE A 544 23.01 20.04 29.87
C ILE A 544 23.47 21.48 30.20
N PRO A 545 24.79 21.73 30.31
CA PRO A 545 25.35 23.07 30.50
C PRO A 545 24.89 24.08 29.43
N MET A 546 24.73 25.34 29.83
CA MET A 546 24.18 26.40 28.97
C MET A 546 24.98 26.63 27.68
N GLU A 547 26.31 26.51 27.73
CA GLU A 547 27.17 26.59 26.54
C GLU A 547 26.83 25.57 25.45
N ASN A 548 26.28 24.42 25.84
CA ASN A 548 25.95 23.32 24.94
C ASN A 548 24.51 23.36 24.43
N TRP A 549 23.71 24.37 24.83
CA TRP A 549 22.32 24.49 24.41
C TRP A 549 22.15 24.74 22.91
N ASN A 550 23.17 25.21 22.17
CA ASN A 550 23.09 25.41 20.71
C ASN A 550 21.80 26.14 20.25
N GLY A 551 21.42 27.20 20.96
CA GLY A 551 20.23 28.01 20.65
C GLY A 551 18.88 27.34 20.88
N LEU A 552 18.81 26.27 21.70
CA LEU A 552 17.58 25.54 22.03
C LEU A 552 16.36 26.43 22.37
N PRO A 553 16.47 27.47 23.22
CA PRO A 553 15.30 28.30 23.58
C PRO A 553 14.69 29.03 22.38
N GLU A 554 15.52 29.62 21.55
CA GLU A 554 15.09 30.40 20.37
C GLU A 554 14.53 29.47 19.28
N LYS A 555 15.20 28.34 19.03
CA LYS A 555 14.72 27.32 18.08
C LYS A 555 13.38 26.72 18.50
N ARG A 556 13.19 26.46 19.80
CA ARG A 556 11.92 26.01 20.37
C ARG A 556 10.79 27.00 20.10
N LYS A 557 11.02 28.28 20.37
CA LYS A 557 10.03 29.35 20.15
C LYS A 557 9.60 29.40 18.69
N ARG A 558 10.57 29.44 17.76
CA ARG A 558 10.30 29.43 16.31
C ARG A 558 9.52 28.20 15.86
N MET A 559 9.90 27.01 16.35
CA MET A 559 9.20 25.76 16.05
C MET A 559 7.73 25.81 16.48
N LEU A 560 7.44 26.28 17.69
CA LEU A 560 6.08 26.41 18.21
C LEU A 560 5.26 27.43 17.40
N GLU A 561 5.83 28.60 17.10
CA GLU A 561 5.20 29.62 16.27
C GLU A 561 4.93 29.13 14.83
N LYS A 562 5.84 28.36 14.25
CA LYS A 562 5.67 27.75 12.92
C LYS A 562 4.53 26.73 12.94
N ALA A 563 4.52 25.83 13.91
CA ALA A 563 3.48 24.82 14.07
C ALA A 563 2.10 25.47 14.29
N MET A 564 2.02 26.51 15.13
CA MET A 564 0.81 27.29 15.38
C MET A 564 0.27 27.90 14.08
N ARG A 565 1.11 28.63 13.33
CA ARG A 565 0.74 29.21 12.04
C ARG A 565 0.24 28.15 11.04
N LEU A 566 0.96 27.03 10.92
CA LEU A 566 0.54 25.94 10.03
C LEU A 566 -0.84 25.40 10.42
N ARG A 567 -1.10 25.18 11.71
CA ARG A 567 -2.38 24.67 12.22
C ARG A 567 -3.52 25.68 12.07
N GLU A 568 -3.27 26.98 12.27
CA GLU A 568 -4.26 28.06 12.06
C GLU A 568 -4.67 28.20 10.59
N THR A 569 -3.72 28.06 9.66
CA THR A 569 -4.00 28.14 8.22
C THR A 569 -4.77 26.92 7.68
N LYS A 570 -4.89 25.84 8.45
CA LYS A 570 -5.58 24.62 8.04
C LYS A 570 -7.06 24.67 8.44
N THR A 571 -7.82 25.57 7.83
CA THR A 571 -9.27 25.45 7.76
C THR A 571 -9.62 24.36 6.75
N PHE A 572 -9.77 23.12 7.21
CA PHE A 572 -10.36 22.03 6.44
C PHE A 572 -11.33 21.22 7.30
#